data_AF-A0AAJ0AS68-F1
#
_entry.id   AF-A0AAJ0AS68-F1
#
_cell.length_a   1.000
_cell.length_b   1.000
_cell.length_c   1.000
_cell.angle_alpha   90.00
_cell.angle_beta   90.00
_cell.angle_gamma   90.00
#
_symmetry.space_group_name_H-M   'P 1'
#
loop_
_entity.id
_entity.type
_entity.pdbx_description
1 polymer ?
#
loop_
_entity_poly.entity_id
_entity_poly.type
_entity_poly.pdbx_seq_one_letter_code
_entity_poly.pdbx_strand_id
1 'polypeptide(L)'
;MSNATCLNRSSLPELSTLPIPQNITFVATPGRNASDAPMVACCAPNPVQLADGCYEWCELPGTYDAKKNALAMFGGCLSANGRNYSTDANILGLHVANGAARPGVTTVGLGMFVLVASMFAGLT
;
A
#
# COMPACT_ATOMS: atom_id res chain seq x y z
N MET A 1 -18.15 -26.22 -11.72
CA MET A 1 -16.74 -25.79 -11.90
C MET A 1 -16.77 -24.54 -12.74
N SER A 2 -16.76 -23.37 -12.11
CA SER A 2 -16.77 -22.10 -12.83
C SER A 2 -15.44 -21.97 -13.55
N ASN A 3 -15.46 -22.03 -14.88
CA ASN A 3 -14.31 -21.74 -15.73
C ASN A 3 -14.04 -20.23 -15.66
N ALA A 4 -13.55 -19.77 -14.51
CA ALA A 4 -13.20 -18.38 -14.29
C ALA A 4 -12.02 -18.08 -15.21
N THR A 5 -12.32 -17.51 -16.37
CA THR A 5 -11.30 -17.03 -17.28
C THR A 5 -10.72 -15.81 -16.60
N CYS A 6 -9.61 -16.01 -15.88
CA CYS A 6 -8.92 -14.90 -15.21
C CYS A 6 -8.75 -13.78 -16.23
N LEU A 7 -9.08 -12.54 -15.82
CA LEU A 7 -8.79 -11.38 -16.64
C LEU A 7 -7.29 -11.34 -16.97
N ASN A 8 -6.95 -10.68 -18.07
CA ASN A 8 -5.57 -10.59 -18.52
C ASN A 8 -4.68 -10.08 -17.37
N ARG A 9 -3.42 -10.53 -17.28
CA ARG A 9 -2.49 -10.17 -16.19
C ARG A 9 -2.30 -8.65 -16.05
N SER A 10 -2.62 -7.90 -17.11
CA SER A 10 -2.59 -6.43 -17.19
C SER A 10 -3.80 -5.72 -16.62
N SER A 11 -4.80 -6.45 -16.14
CA SER A 11 -6.03 -5.89 -15.61
C SER A 11 -6.42 -6.57 -14.30
N LEU A 12 -6.70 -5.76 -13.29
CA LEU A 12 -7.36 -6.18 -12.08
C LEU A 12 -8.84 -5.78 -12.20
N PRO A 13 -9.78 -6.66 -11.85
CA PRO A 13 -11.17 -6.26 -11.65
C PRO A 13 -11.22 -5.26 -10.50
N GLU A 14 -12.33 -4.57 -10.38
CA GLU A 14 -12.56 -3.68 -9.25
C GLU A 14 -12.40 -4.48 -7.94
N LEU A 15 -11.51 -4.03 -7.04
CA LEU A 15 -11.14 -4.78 -5.83
C LEU A 15 -12.34 -5.01 -4.89
N SER A 16 -13.39 -4.20 -5.03
CA SER A 16 -14.69 -4.32 -4.37
C SER A 16 -15.50 -5.55 -4.80
N THR A 17 -15.24 -6.08 -6.01
CA THR A 17 -15.94 -7.23 -6.59
C THR A 17 -15.28 -8.56 -6.23
N LEU A 18 -14.04 -8.53 -5.74
CA LEU A 18 -13.33 -9.71 -5.29
C LEU A 18 -13.90 -10.20 -3.94
N PRO A 19 -13.92 -11.52 -3.69
CA PRO A 19 -14.34 -12.10 -2.41
C PRO A 19 -13.28 -11.89 -1.31
N ILE A 20 -12.82 -10.66 -1.15
CA ILE A 20 -11.80 -10.23 -0.19
C ILE A 20 -12.49 -9.30 0.83
N PRO A 21 -12.22 -9.45 2.14
CA PRO A 21 -12.77 -8.55 3.15
C PRO A 21 -12.41 -7.09 2.88
N GLN A 22 -13.42 -6.23 2.77
CA GLN A 22 -13.24 -4.80 2.43
C GLN A 22 -12.90 -3.93 3.65
N ASN A 23 -12.90 -4.52 4.85
CA ASN A 23 -12.61 -3.87 6.13
C ASN A 23 -11.11 -3.86 6.48
N ILE A 24 -10.26 -4.47 5.66
CA ILE A 24 -8.80 -4.52 5.84
C ILE A 24 -8.10 -3.77 4.69
N THR A 25 -6.87 -3.33 4.93
CA THR A 25 -6.03 -2.81 3.85
C THR A 25 -5.31 -3.98 3.21
N PHE A 26 -5.48 -4.18 1.90
CA PHE A 26 -4.91 -5.35 1.23
C PHE A 26 -4.33 -4.97 -0.13
N VAL A 27 -3.40 -5.80 -0.59
CA VAL A 27 -2.83 -5.72 -1.92
C VAL A 27 -3.22 -6.95 -2.72
N ALA A 28 -3.51 -6.77 -4.00
CA ALA A 28 -3.88 -7.84 -4.91
C ALA A 28 -3.13 -7.70 -6.23
N THR A 29 -2.77 -8.84 -6.81
CA THR A 29 -2.10 -8.94 -8.11
C THR A 29 -2.65 -10.16 -8.85
N PRO A 30 -2.75 -10.12 -10.17
CA PRO A 30 -3.08 -11.30 -10.95
C PRO A 30 -2.06 -12.41 -10.71
N GLY A 31 -2.56 -13.61 -10.43
CA GLY A 31 -1.73 -14.71 -9.99
C GLY A 31 -2.55 -15.92 -9.56
N ARG A 32 -2.02 -17.12 -9.76
CA ARG A 32 -2.71 -18.39 -9.44
C ARG A 32 -1.97 -19.20 -8.39
N ASN A 33 -0.93 -18.63 -7.80
CA ASN A 33 -0.04 -19.34 -6.90
C ASN A 33 0.07 -18.60 -5.57
N ALA A 34 -0.67 -19.06 -4.56
CA ALA A 34 -0.55 -18.54 -3.20
C ALA A 34 0.88 -18.71 -2.62
N SER A 35 1.67 -19.60 -3.18
CA SER A 35 3.07 -19.83 -2.79
C SER A 35 4.07 -19.11 -3.70
N ASP A 36 3.64 -18.08 -4.44
CA ASP A 36 4.54 -17.27 -5.25
C ASP A 36 5.58 -16.60 -4.34
N ALA A 37 6.83 -17.03 -4.44
CA ALA A 37 7.92 -16.62 -3.56
C ALA A 37 8.03 -15.10 -3.33
N PRO A 38 7.97 -14.24 -4.36
CA PRO A 38 8.02 -12.79 -4.14
C PRO A 38 6.79 -12.29 -3.38
N MET A 39 5.60 -12.81 -3.66
CA MET A 39 4.38 -12.42 -2.94
C MET A 39 4.46 -12.86 -1.48
N VAL A 40 4.88 -14.10 -1.21
CA VAL A 40 5.06 -14.61 0.15
C VAL A 40 6.07 -13.78 0.94
N ALA A 41 7.19 -13.41 0.33
CA ALA A 41 8.21 -12.60 0.98
C ALA A 41 7.71 -11.20 1.35
N CYS A 42 6.98 -10.54 0.43
CA CYS A 42 6.51 -9.17 0.64
C CYS A 42 5.27 -9.07 1.53
N CYS A 43 4.46 -10.12 1.58
CA CYS A 43 3.28 -10.22 2.43
C CYS A 43 3.58 -10.68 3.87
N ALA A 44 4.77 -11.24 4.14
CA ALA A 44 5.11 -11.71 5.47
C ALA A 44 4.95 -10.59 6.53
N PRO A 45 4.38 -10.88 7.71
CA PRO A 45 3.96 -12.21 8.22
C PRO A 45 2.55 -12.65 7.78
N ASN A 46 1.83 -11.84 7.01
CA ASN A 46 0.46 -12.15 6.60
C ASN A 46 0.47 -13.22 5.49
N PRO A 47 -0.42 -14.23 5.56
CA PRO A 47 -0.48 -15.27 4.55
C PRO A 47 -1.02 -14.73 3.22
N VAL A 48 -0.42 -15.19 2.11
CA VAL A 48 -0.94 -14.96 0.77
C VAL A 48 -2.12 -15.90 0.54
N GLN A 49 -3.19 -15.36 -0.05
CA GLN A 49 -4.42 -16.05 -0.35
C GLN A 49 -4.78 -15.88 -1.82
N LEU A 50 -5.65 -16.77 -2.33
CA LEU A 50 -6.18 -16.68 -3.68
C LEU A 50 -7.64 -16.23 -3.63
N ALA A 51 -7.96 -15.19 -4.39
CA ALA A 51 -9.32 -14.78 -4.70
C ALA A 51 -9.67 -15.28 -6.10
N ASP A 52 -10.82 -15.97 -6.23
CA ASP A 52 -11.35 -16.56 -7.46
C ASP A 52 -10.37 -17.47 -8.24
N GLY A 53 -9.31 -17.96 -7.57
CA GLY A 53 -8.25 -18.75 -8.21
C GLY A 53 -7.42 -17.98 -9.24
N CYS A 54 -7.55 -16.65 -9.29
CA CYS A 54 -6.99 -15.78 -10.33
C CYS A 54 -6.19 -14.59 -9.81
N TYR A 55 -6.35 -14.26 -8.52
CA TYR A 55 -5.70 -13.12 -7.90
C TYR A 55 -5.04 -13.55 -6.60
N GLU A 56 -3.73 -13.33 -6.51
CA GLU A 56 -2.98 -13.43 -5.28
C GLU A 56 -3.19 -12.16 -4.48
N TRP A 57 -3.56 -12.29 -3.22
CA TRP A 57 -3.76 -11.15 -2.34
C TRP A 57 -3.26 -11.43 -0.93
N CYS A 58 -2.96 -10.37 -0.19
CA CYS A 58 -2.67 -10.47 1.23
C CYS A 58 -3.05 -9.16 1.93
N GLU A 59 -3.30 -9.25 3.22
CA GLU A 59 -3.40 -8.06 4.06
C GLU A 59 -2.04 -7.34 4.05
N LEU A 60 -2.06 -6.03 3.82
CA LEU A 60 -0.85 -5.23 3.74
C LEU A 60 -0.16 -5.22 5.12
N PRO A 61 1.09 -5.71 5.23
CA PRO A 61 1.80 -5.68 6.50
C PRO A 61 1.94 -4.26 7.05
N GLY A 62 1.87 -4.10 8.38
CA GLY A 62 1.99 -2.80 9.04
C GLY A 62 3.34 -2.09 8.86
N THR A 63 4.33 -2.77 8.29
CA THR A 63 5.62 -2.18 7.86
C THR A 63 5.45 -1.22 6.68
N TYR A 64 4.37 -1.35 5.91
CA TYR A 64 4.05 -0.47 4.80
C TYR A 64 3.09 0.64 5.23
N ASP A 65 3.45 1.90 4.95
CA ASP A 65 2.56 3.03 5.19
C ASP A 65 1.47 3.07 4.10
N ALA A 66 0.28 2.57 4.46
CA ALA A 66 -0.91 2.49 3.61
C ALA A 66 -1.35 3.84 3.00
N LYS A 67 -0.87 4.99 3.51
CA LYS A 67 -1.42 6.30 3.16
C LYS A 67 -0.80 6.99 1.95
N LYS A 68 0.47 6.70 1.62
CA LYS A 68 1.14 7.44 0.54
C LYS A 68 2.01 6.58 -0.39
N ASN A 69 2.70 5.57 0.14
CA ASN A 69 3.73 4.85 -0.62
C ASN A 69 3.61 3.32 -0.57
N ALA A 70 2.59 2.75 0.08
CA ALA A 70 2.45 1.30 0.21
C ALA A 70 2.55 0.56 -1.13
N LEU A 71 1.87 1.02 -2.18
CA LEU A 71 1.92 0.39 -3.49
C LEU A 71 3.34 0.39 -4.09
N ALA A 72 4.04 1.53 -4.01
CA ALA A 72 5.39 1.68 -4.53
C ALA A 72 6.43 0.87 -3.73
N MET A 73 6.31 0.87 -2.39
CA MET A 73 7.17 0.09 -1.51
C MET A 73 6.95 -1.41 -1.69
N PHE A 74 5.71 -1.84 -1.81
CA PHE A 74 5.34 -3.23 -2.05
C PHE A 74 5.79 -3.68 -3.44
N GLY A 75 5.58 -2.84 -4.47
CA GLY A 75 6.12 -3.07 -5.81
C GLY A 75 7.65 -3.18 -5.81
N GLY A 76 8.35 -2.31 -5.07
CA GLY A 76 9.80 -2.38 -4.88
C GLY A 76 10.25 -3.68 -4.20
N CYS A 77 9.53 -4.15 -3.17
CA CYS A 77 9.79 -5.44 -2.56
C CYS A 77 9.63 -6.59 -3.55
N LEU A 78 8.57 -6.57 -4.37
CA LEU A 78 8.32 -7.60 -5.35
C LEU A 78 9.41 -7.64 -6.43
N SER A 79 9.87 -6.47 -6.89
CA SER A 79 11.02 -6.37 -7.80
C SER A 79 12.32 -6.85 -7.18
N ALA A 80 12.58 -6.54 -5.91
CA ALA A 80 13.76 -7.02 -5.18
C ALA A 80 13.76 -8.55 -5.02
N ASN A 81 12.58 -9.19 -4.97
CA ASN A 81 12.42 -10.64 -4.90
C ASN A 81 12.25 -11.30 -6.29
N GLY A 82 12.56 -10.59 -7.38
CA GLY A 82 12.64 -11.16 -8.72
C GLY A 82 11.35 -11.10 -9.55
N ARG A 83 10.30 -10.41 -9.07
CA ARG A 83 9.08 -10.16 -9.87
C ARG A 83 9.28 -8.96 -10.79
N ASN A 84 9.37 -9.20 -12.09
CA ASN A 84 9.67 -8.15 -13.06
C ASN A 84 8.41 -7.62 -13.75
N TYR A 85 7.93 -6.47 -13.30
CA TYR A 85 6.78 -5.75 -13.88
C TYR A 85 6.99 -5.27 -15.32
N SER A 86 8.23 -5.27 -15.81
CA SER A 86 8.54 -4.82 -17.17
C SER A 86 8.24 -5.90 -18.21
N THR A 87 8.31 -7.17 -17.83
CA THR A 87 8.07 -8.33 -18.71
C THR A 87 6.74 -9.01 -18.43
N ASP A 88 6.38 -9.08 -17.15
CA ASP A 88 5.06 -9.51 -16.76
C ASP A 88 4.25 -8.25 -16.62
N ALA A 89 3.29 -8.03 -17.52
CA ALA A 89 2.35 -6.93 -17.41
C ALA A 89 1.40 -7.13 -16.21
N ASN A 90 1.94 -7.40 -15.02
CA ASN A 90 1.23 -7.64 -13.78
C ASN A 90 0.88 -6.28 -13.17
N ILE A 91 -0.40 -5.99 -13.08
CA ILE A 91 -0.88 -4.80 -12.37
C ILE A 91 -0.94 -5.09 -10.86
N LEU A 92 -0.60 -4.09 -10.04
CA LEU A 92 -0.76 -4.11 -8.59
C LEU A 92 -1.97 -3.28 -8.19
N GLY A 93 -2.86 -3.86 -7.38
CA GLY A 93 -3.98 -3.18 -6.76
C GLY A 93 -3.74 -3.00 -5.26
N LEU A 94 -4.10 -1.83 -4.73
CA LEU A 94 -4.13 -1.55 -3.30
C LEU A 94 -5.54 -1.11 -2.93
N HIS A 95 -6.13 -1.81 -1.97
CA HIS A 95 -7.35 -1.39 -1.31
C HIS A 95 -7.01 -0.86 0.08
N VAL A 96 -7.53 0.32 0.42
CA VAL A 96 -7.34 0.95 1.73
C VAL A 96 -8.68 0.96 2.45
N ALA A 97 -8.74 0.32 3.61
CA ALA A 97 -9.96 0.32 4.42
C ALA A 97 -10.35 1.75 4.85
N ASN A 98 -11.64 2.07 4.75
CA ASN A 98 -12.25 3.31 5.25
C ASN A 98 -12.12 3.36 6.79
N GLY A 99 -10.99 3.84 7.27
CA GLY A 99 -10.63 3.89 8.69
C GLY A 99 -9.15 4.17 8.93
N ALA A 100 -8.29 3.90 7.93
CA ALA A 100 -6.87 4.27 8.00
C ALA A 100 -6.65 5.80 7.85
N ALA A 101 -7.60 6.55 7.30
CA ALA A 101 -7.55 8.00 7.22
C ALA A 101 -7.86 8.66 8.58
N ARG A 102 -6.90 8.63 9.51
CA ARG A 102 -6.83 9.72 10.50
C ARG A 102 -6.40 10.99 9.78
N PRO A 103 -7.20 12.08 9.80
CA PRO A 103 -6.72 13.40 9.42
C PRO A 103 -5.65 13.77 10.44
N GLY A 104 -4.39 13.81 10.00
CA GLY A 104 -3.36 14.46 10.79
C GLY A 104 -3.63 15.95 10.77
N VAL A 105 -4.51 16.41 11.65
CA VAL A 105 -4.57 17.82 12.04
C VAL A 105 -3.29 18.07 12.82
N THR A 106 -2.23 18.46 12.13
CA THR A 106 -1.19 19.28 12.75
C THR A 106 -1.56 20.71 12.41
N THR A 107 -2.38 21.31 13.26
CA THR A 107 -2.30 22.74 13.53
C THR A 107 -0.86 23.06 13.91
N VAL A 108 -0.02 23.34 12.92
CA VAL A 108 1.23 24.07 13.18
C VAL A 108 0.77 25.49 13.43
N GLY A 109 0.54 25.79 14.70
CA GLY A 109 0.26 27.14 15.15
C GLY A 109 1.34 28.06 14.60
N LEU A 110 0.88 29.11 13.91
CA LEU A 110 1.63 30.34 13.69
C LEU A 110 1.94 30.94 15.06
N GLY A 111 2.96 30.40 15.74
CA GLY A 111 3.54 30.93 16.97
C GLY A 111 4.77 31.75 16.61
N MET A 112 4.55 32.93 16.04
CA MET A 112 5.59 33.92 15.76
C MET A 112 6.10 34.48 17.09
N PHE A 113 7.13 33.85 17.67
CA PHE A 113 7.87 34.42 18.79
C PHE A 113 9.11 35.13 18.25
N VAL A 114 8.99 36.43 17.97
CA VAL A 114 10.17 37.30 17.84
C VAL A 114 10.42 37.92 19.21
N LEU A 115 11.49 37.45 19.85
CA LEU A 115 12.03 37.94 21.11
C LEU A 115 12.42 39.42 20.98
N VAL A 116 11.83 40.27 21.82
CA VAL A 116 12.28 41.64 22.08
C VAL A 116 13.59 41.56 22.87
N ALA A 117 14.70 42.02 22.29
CA ALA A 117 15.94 42.30 23.00
C ALA A 117 16.20 43.81 22.98
N SER A 118 15.71 44.47 24.02
CA SER A 118 16.04 45.86 24.35
C SER A 118 17.44 45.89 24.97
N MET A 119 18.39 46.61 24.38
CA MET A 119 19.61 47.01 25.07
C MET A 119 19.78 48.52 25.01
N PHE A 120 19.61 49.14 26.17
CA PHE A 120 19.89 50.54 26.48
C PHE A 120 21.41 50.80 26.51
N ALA A 121 21.85 51.91 25.91
CA ALA A 121 22.96 52.81 26.31
C ALA A 121 23.36 53.62 25.06
N GLY A 122 23.53 54.94 25.04
CA GLY A 122 23.46 56.04 26.00
C GLY A 122 23.91 57.29 25.22
N LEU A 123 23.21 58.42 25.36
CA LEU A 123 23.67 59.73 24.86
C LEU A 123 24.28 60.50 26.03
N THR A 124 25.53 60.94 25.86
CA THR A 124 26.12 62.13 26.47
C THR A 124 26.64 63.01 25.35
#